data_AF-A0A142YLA9-F1
#
_entry.id   AF-A0A142YLA9-F1
#
_cell.length_a   1.000
_cell.length_b   1.000
_cell.length_c   1.000
_cell.angle_alpha   90.00
_cell.angle_beta   90.00
_cell.angle_gamma   90.00
#
_symmetry.space_group_name_H-M   'P 1'
#
loop_
_entity.id
_entity.type
_entity.pdbx_description
1 polymer ?
#
loop_
_entity_poly.entity_id
_entity_poly.type
_entity_poly.pdbx_seq_one_letter_code
_entity_poly.pdbx_strand_id
1 'polypeptide(L)'
;MVDQTMRKAVRFDAPTLTEQTLLARSERQYGQVSKIVGLYQSVMRRTLEHFFPDSVLEIQGDRSIIDWDVVMQETPYNLVDDLDRLAIDIEWRGTRLTFQPGSPVPLFPSERRMIDVIVHALDYRFRSLFDQDVHDRVERFNYLTEDLIIADYLASEGPFRIPAALEALRVAAFSTYENRRVTSGAILLGTPDDPTTPGRENLKGAPQFNARLTAIKGFHRLCDGVRTVFVVDPQGELVRIADVAQWAEETQSERTEAHLCPRPYQSHARATISGGHVCLILTPSQEIKVFAQGEMAFSLSDGRWRLLDIPSKFAVWSEAVRRSSDDDLARRLFQAAINLSEARVGALLVVARDPETSVPQLIAPVDRMKDEIAVDDPQDPENLSPRLAKRALHHAVRGMTISQLEPSVLEAIASLDGAVVTDPDGALLTFGAILRINPEVLDLGRSVQGARTLAALAASQFGPVLKVSEDGYVTMFLKGRRVWEF
;
A
#
# COMPACT_ATOMS: atom_id res chain seq x y z
N MET A 1 -20.36 24.71 96.65
CA MET A 1 -20.19 26.07 96.07
C MET A 1 -18.87 26.04 95.31
N VAL A 2 -18.89 25.80 93.99
CA VAL A 2 -19.08 26.81 92.91
C VAL A 2 -17.86 27.74 92.89
N ASP A 3 -16.98 27.70 91.88
CA ASP A 3 -17.22 28.18 90.50
C ASP A 3 -16.21 27.54 89.51
N GLN A 4 -16.63 26.77 88.50
CA GLN A 4 -16.76 27.11 87.06
C GLN A 4 -15.67 27.97 86.41
N THR A 5 -14.92 27.39 85.45
CA THR A 5 -14.89 27.84 84.02
C THR A 5 -14.09 26.85 83.16
N MET A 6 -14.80 26.03 82.38
CA MET A 6 -14.91 26.08 80.91
C MET A 6 -13.66 25.69 80.09
N ARG A 7 -13.61 24.40 79.73
CA ARG A 7 -12.88 23.90 78.56
C ARG A 7 -13.65 24.27 77.29
N LYS A 8 -13.06 25.10 76.41
CA LYS A 8 -13.55 25.33 75.04
C LYS A 8 -13.28 24.10 74.19
N ALA A 9 -14.36 23.44 73.73
CA ALA A 9 -14.32 22.49 72.64
C ALA A 9 -14.20 23.26 71.31
N VAL A 10 -13.16 22.97 70.53
CA VAL A 10 -13.03 23.45 69.16
C VAL A 10 -13.83 22.51 68.26
N ARG A 11 -14.96 23.00 67.74
CA ARG A 11 -15.68 22.37 66.63
C ARG A 11 -14.84 22.58 65.36
N PHE A 12 -14.51 21.49 64.67
CA PHE A 12 -14.17 21.54 63.25
C PHE A 12 -15.50 21.57 62.48
N ASP A 13 -15.94 22.76 62.08
CA ASP A 13 -16.95 22.87 61.03
C ASP A 13 -16.27 22.53 59.70
N ALA A 14 -16.70 21.44 59.08
CA ALA A 14 -16.32 21.09 57.72
C ALA A 14 -16.75 22.23 56.77
N PRO A 15 -15.93 22.62 55.78
CA PRO A 15 -16.40 23.55 54.76
C PRO A 15 -17.49 22.84 53.97
N THR A 16 -18.72 23.33 54.07
CA THR A 16 -19.80 23.03 53.14
C THR A 16 -19.36 23.49 51.76
N LEU A 17 -18.78 22.57 50.99
CA LEU A 17 -18.66 22.67 49.55
C LEU A 17 -20.07 22.80 49.00
N THR A 18 -20.46 24.04 48.69
CA THR A 18 -21.67 24.35 47.93
C THR A 18 -21.69 23.49 46.68
N GLU A 19 -22.83 22.86 46.39
CA GLU A 19 -23.12 22.06 45.16
C GLU A 19 -22.65 22.74 43.87
N GLN A 20 -22.58 24.08 43.85
CA GLN A 20 -22.06 24.88 42.75
C GLN A 20 -20.57 24.66 42.45
N THR A 21 -19.77 24.24 43.43
CA THR A 21 -18.32 23.98 43.25
C THR A 21 -18.05 22.58 42.68
N LEU A 22 -18.97 21.63 42.91
CA LEU A 22 -18.95 20.29 42.31
C LEU A 22 -19.49 20.31 40.87
N LEU A 23 -20.56 21.07 40.61
CA LEU A 23 -21.07 21.31 39.25
C LEU A 23 -20.08 22.09 38.37
N ALA A 24 -19.36 23.08 38.93
CA ALA A 24 -18.33 23.80 38.18
C ALA A 24 -17.05 22.96 37.91
N ARG A 25 -16.83 21.86 38.65
CA ARG A 25 -15.73 20.91 38.38
C ARG A 25 -16.11 19.90 37.30
N SER A 26 -17.36 19.41 37.28
CA SER A 26 -17.83 18.47 36.26
C SER A 26 -17.94 19.16 34.89
N GLU A 27 -18.54 20.35 34.80
CA GLU A 27 -18.66 21.10 33.54
C GLU A 27 -17.30 21.43 32.88
N ARG A 28 -16.25 21.68 33.68
CA ARG A 28 -14.90 21.92 33.16
C ARG A 28 -14.23 20.66 32.60
N GLN A 29 -14.51 19.48 33.17
CA GLN A 29 -13.95 18.21 32.68
C GLN A 29 -14.61 17.77 31.37
N TYR A 30 -15.93 17.93 31.22
CA TYR A 30 -16.62 17.62 29.95
C TYR A 30 -16.11 18.48 28.78
N GLY A 31 -15.82 19.77 29.03
CA GLY A 31 -15.30 20.68 28.01
C GLY A 31 -13.88 20.37 27.52
N GLN A 32 -13.00 19.84 28.38
CA GLN A 32 -11.65 19.43 27.97
C GLN A 32 -11.67 18.17 27.12
N VAL A 33 -12.60 17.27 27.39
CA VAL A 33 -12.61 15.94 26.78
C VAL A 33 -13.31 15.96 25.44
N SER A 34 -14.40 16.73 25.34
CA SER A 34 -14.98 17.05 24.03
C SER A 34 -13.94 17.64 23.07
N LYS A 35 -12.99 18.46 23.57
CA LYS A 35 -11.87 18.96 22.76
C LYS A 35 -10.87 17.88 22.34
N ILE A 36 -10.54 16.93 23.23
CA ILE A 36 -9.62 15.83 22.90
C ILE A 36 -10.29 14.88 21.89
N VAL A 37 -11.58 14.59 22.05
CA VAL A 37 -12.33 13.80 21.07
C VAL A 37 -12.35 14.50 19.71
N GLY A 38 -12.63 15.81 19.66
CA GLY A 38 -12.56 16.59 18.42
C GLY A 38 -11.17 16.61 17.77
N LEU A 39 -10.10 16.63 18.58
CA LEU A 39 -8.73 16.48 18.10
C LEU A 39 -8.51 15.10 17.47
N TYR A 40 -8.93 14.03 18.13
CA TYR A 40 -8.76 12.66 17.61
C TYR A 40 -9.66 12.36 16.40
N GLN A 41 -10.83 12.99 16.28
CA GLN A 41 -11.61 12.97 15.02
C GLN A 41 -10.81 13.57 13.86
N SER A 42 -10.12 14.70 14.12
CA SER A 42 -9.26 15.33 13.12
C SER A 42 -8.05 14.47 12.76
N VAL A 43 -7.46 13.78 13.74
CA VAL A 43 -6.38 12.80 13.52
C VAL A 43 -6.88 11.60 12.73
N MET A 44 -8.06 11.07 13.04
CA MET A 44 -8.69 9.97 12.33
C MET A 44 -8.93 10.31 10.86
N ARG A 45 -9.52 11.47 10.59
CA ARG A 45 -9.70 11.97 9.22
C ARG A 45 -8.37 12.01 8.46
N ARG A 46 -7.34 12.66 9.02
CA ARG A 46 -6.02 12.76 8.37
C ARG A 46 -5.36 11.40 8.16
N THR A 47 -5.54 10.48 9.10
CA THR A 47 -4.96 9.13 9.00
C THR A 47 -5.67 8.32 7.91
N LEU A 48 -7.00 8.40 7.83
CA LEU A 48 -7.76 7.77 6.74
C LEU A 48 -7.38 8.39 5.39
N GLU A 49 -7.29 9.72 5.28
CA GLU A 49 -6.83 10.42 4.08
C GLU A 49 -5.39 10.06 3.68
N HIS A 50 -4.52 9.75 4.65
CA HIS A 50 -3.15 9.31 4.39
C HIS A 50 -3.10 7.99 3.61
N PHE A 51 -3.89 7.00 4.06
CA PHE A 51 -3.94 5.67 3.44
C PHE A 51 -4.90 5.60 2.24
N PHE A 52 -5.94 6.44 2.22
CA PHE A 52 -6.99 6.47 1.21
C PHE A 52 -7.23 7.91 0.71
N PRO A 53 -6.31 8.47 -0.09
CA PRO A 53 -6.33 9.89 -0.46
C PRO A 53 -7.54 10.30 -1.31
N ASP A 54 -8.13 9.35 -2.05
CA ASP A 54 -9.30 9.61 -2.88
C ASP A 54 -10.62 9.38 -2.15
N SER A 55 -10.58 8.94 -0.88
CA SER A 55 -11.79 8.69 -0.10
C SER A 55 -12.51 9.97 0.32
N VAL A 56 -13.82 9.86 0.51
CA VAL A 56 -14.69 10.90 1.06
C VAL A 56 -15.11 10.48 2.46
N LEU A 57 -14.89 11.38 3.43
CA LEU A 57 -15.30 11.18 4.83
C LEU A 57 -16.30 12.26 5.25
N GLU A 58 -17.56 11.86 5.37
CA GLU A 58 -18.67 12.72 5.80
C GLU A 58 -18.96 12.53 7.29
N ILE A 59 -19.18 13.63 8.01
CA ILE A 59 -19.57 13.60 9.42
C ILE A 59 -21.10 13.71 9.49
N GLN A 60 -21.76 12.69 10.02
CA GLN A 60 -23.21 12.72 10.20
C GLN A 60 -23.58 13.41 11.53
N GLY A 61 -23.59 14.75 11.53
CA GLY A 61 -24.14 15.57 12.63
C GLY A 61 -23.29 15.67 13.92
N ASP A 62 -23.49 16.77 14.68
CA ASP A 62 -22.60 17.22 15.76
C ASP A 62 -23.18 16.91 17.17
N ARG A 63 -22.34 16.30 18.01
CA ARG A 63 -22.38 16.27 19.50
C ARG A 63 -23.62 15.65 20.16
N SER A 64 -23.63 14.33 20.25
CA SER A 64 -24.07 13.71 21.50
C SER A 64 -23.17 14.22 22.64
N ILE A 65 -23.76 14.61 23.77
CA ILE A 65 -22.98 14.92 24.98
C ILE A 65 -22.16 13.66 25.31
N ILE A 66 -20.84 13.78 25.23
CA ILE A 66 -19.93 12.66 25.45
C ILE A 66 -19.96 12.34 26.94
N ASP A 67 -20.72 11.32 27.32
CA ASP A 67 -20.74 10.80 28.68
C ASP A 67 -19.49 9.95 28.94
N TRP A 68 -18.69 10.38 29.90
CA TRP A 68 -17.37 9.83 30.21
C TRP A 68 -17.42 8.39 30.69
N ASP A 69 -18.39 8.08 31.54
CA ASP A 69 -18.50 6.76 32.16
C ASP A 69 -18.98 5.74 31.12
N VAL A 70 -19.79 6.18 30.16
CA VAL A 70 -20.23 5.39 28.99
C VAL A 70 -19.09 5.21 27.99
N VAL A 71 -18.33 6.27 27.71
CA VAL A 71 -17.15 6.23 26.83
C VAL A 71 -16.14 5.19 27.32
N MET A 72 -15.85 5.09 28.61
CA MET A 72 -14.83 4.14 29.05
C MET A 72 -15.34 2.70 29.18
N GLN A 73 -16.65 2.44 29.12
CA GLN A 73 -17.26 1.12 29.31
C GLN A 73 -17.79 0.44 28.02
N GLU A 74 -18.11 1.20 26.97
CA GLU A 74 -18.65 0.64 25.72
C GLU A 74 -17.59 0.01 24.78
N THR A 75 -18.09 -0.80 23.84
CA THR A 75 -17.32 -1.29 22.69
C THR A 75 -16.58 -0.12 22.01
N PRO A 76 -15.28 -0.28 21.71
CA PRO A 76 -14.37 0.82 21.37
C PRO A 76 -14.84 1.68 20.20
N TYR A 77 -15.51 1.05 19.26
CA TYR A 77 -16.16 1.62 18.10
C TYR A 77 -17.02 0.53 17.46
N ASN A 78 -17.82 0.91 16.48
CA ASN A 78 -18.53 -0.02 15.62
C ASN A 78 -18.31 0.36 14.16
N LEU A 79 -18.14 -0.64 13.30
CA LEU A 79 -18.04 -0.50 11.86
C LEU A 79 -19.19 -1.26 11.22
N VAL A 80 -20.00 -0.57 10.45
CA VAL A 80 -21.15 -1.15 9.77
C VAL A 80 -20.98 -0.91 8.27
N ASP A 81 -20.91 -1.99 7.49
CA ASP A 81 -20.98 -1.89 6.04
C ASP A 81 -22.40 -1.42 5.65
N ASP A 82 -22.46 -0.49 4.70
CA ASP A 82 -23.71 -0.22 3.97
C ASP A 82 -24.15 -1.47 3.17
N LEU A 83 -25.43 -1.57 2.84
CA LEU A 83 -26.05 -2.69 2.13
C LEU A 83 -25.31 -3.05 0.85
N ASP A 84 -24.86 -2.04 0.11
CA ASP A 84 -24.14 -2.21 -1.17
C ASP A 84 -22.62 -2.33 -0.99
N ARG A 85 -22.13 -2.29 0.26
CA ARG A 85 -20.70 -2.38 0.62
C ARG A 85 -19.79 -1.33 -0.03
N LEU A 86 -20.41 -0.24 -0.50
CA LEU A 86 -19.76 0.92 -1.09
C LEU A 86 -19.34 1.94 -0.04
N ALA A 87 -19.87 1.87 1.17
CA ALA A 87 -19.52 2.76 2.27
C ALA A 87 -19.37 1.97 3.57
N ILE A 88 -18.61 2.55 4.51
CA ILE A 88 -18.51 2.07 5.89
C ILE A 88 -18.98 3.20 6.80
N ASP A 89 -19.98 2.92 7.62
CA ASP A 89 -20.36 3.77 8.73
C ASP A 89 -19.49 3.43 9.94
N ILE A 90 -18.76 4.44 10.42
CA ILE A 90 -17.86 4.38 11.57
C ILE A 90 -18.55 5.10 12.73
N GLU A 91 -18.94 4.36 13.76
CA GLU A 91 -19.40 4.91 15.02
C GLU A 91 -18.25 4.85 16.04
N TRP A 92 -17.67 6.02 16.33
CA TRP A 92 -16.55 6.15 17.27
C TRP A 92 -16.86 7.21 18.33
N ARG A 93 -16.94 6.78 19.59
CA ARG A 93 -17.16 7.65 20.77
C ARG A 93 -18.34 8.60 20.62
N GLY A 94 -19.48 8.07 20.17
CA GLY A 94 -20.72 8.84 19.95
C GLY A 94 -20.73 9.69 18.67
N THR A 95 -19.68 9.64 17.86
CA THR A 95 -19.59 10.30 16.55
C THR A 95 -19.87 9.30 15.45
N ARG A 96 -20.68 9.68 14.46
CA ARG A 96 -20.92 8.87 13.27
C ARG A 96 -20.26 9.50 12.05
N LEU A 97 -19.46 8.72 11.36
CA LEU A 97 -18.77 9.09 10.15
C LEU A 97 -19.16 8.11 9.05
N THR A 98 -19.34 8.58 7.82
CA THR A 98 -19.51 7.72 6.65
C THR A 98 -18.26 7.85 5.79
N PHE A 99 -17.58 6.72 5.58
CA PHE A 99 -16.40 6.61 4.72
C PHE A 99 -16.80 6.00 3.38
N GLN A 100 -16.44 6.67 2.28
CA GLN A 100 -16.68 6.21 0.91
C GLN A 100 -15.36 6.21 0.12
N PRO A 101 -15.03 5.16 -0.64
CA PRO A 101 -13.89 5.18 -1.55
C PRO A 101 -14.13 6.18 -2.70
N GLY A 102 -13.06 6.73 -3.25
CA GLY A 102 -13.14 7.62 -4.43
C GLY A 102 -13.47 6.90 -5.73
N SER A 103 -13.51 5.56 -5.71
CA SER A 103 -13.94 4.72 -6.81
C SER A 103 -15.36 4.21 -6.53
N PRO A 104 -16.27 4.14 -7.52
CA PRO A 104 -17.62 3.60 -7.34
C PRO A 104 -17.63 2.05 -7.27
N VAL A 105 -16.58 1.46 -6.71
CA VAL A 105 -16.35 0.02 -6.58
C VAL A 105 -16.33 -0.32 -5.09
N PRO A 106 -16.93 -1.45 -4.66
CA PRO A 106 -16.88 -1.86 -3.26
C PRO A 106 -15.45 -2.00 -2.77
N LEU A 107 -15.22 -1.62 -1.50
CA LEU A 107 -13.92 -1.80 -0.85
C LEU A 107 -13.49 -3.27 -0.89
N PHE A 108 -12.21 -3.51 -1.10
CA PHE A 108 -11.62 -4.84 -0.96
C PHE A 108 -11.60 -5.26 0.53
N PRO A 109 -11.60 -6.58 0.82
CA PRO A 109 -11.51 -7.06 2.20
C PRO A 109 -10.29 -6.51 2.96
N SER A 110 -9.14 -6.39 2.27
CA SER A 110 -7.91 -5.83 2.82
C SER A 110 -8.04 -4.35 3.21
N GLU A 111 -8.76 -3.56 2.41
CA GLU A 111 -9.02 -2.13 2.61
C GLU A 111 -9.99 -1.94 3.78
N ARG A 112 -11.05 -2.77 3.86
CA ARG A 112 -11.95 -2.79 5.03
C ARG A 112 -11.20 -3.10 6.31
N ARG A 113 -10.35 -4.13 6.29
CA ARG A 113 -9.50 -4.50 7.41
C ARG A 113 -8.55 -3.36 7.78
N MET A 114 -8.02 -2.64 6.80
CA MET A 114 -7.14 -1.50 7.06
C MET A 114 -7.88 -0.35 7.76
N ILE A 115 -9.10 -0.05 7.35
CA ILE A 115 -9.96 0.94 8.02
C ILE A 115 -10.21 0.53 9.48
N ASP A 116 -10.53 -0.75 9.71
CA ASP A 116 -10.69 -1.29 11.07
C ASP A 116 -9.43 -1.12 11.92
N VAL A 117 -8.26 -1.52 11.40
CA VAL A 117 -6.97 -1.35 12.10
C VAL A 117 -6.66 0.11 12.40
N ILE A 118 -6.95 1.03 11.46
CA ILE A 118 -6.76 2.48 11.67
C ILE A 118 -7.63 2.98 12.83
N VAL A 119 -8.93 2.66 12.82
CA VAL A 119 -9.87 3.09 13.87
C VAL A 119 -9.47 2.45 15.20
N HIS A 120 -9.07 1.18 15.20
CA HIS A 120 -8.58 0.47 16.37
C HIS A 120 -7.34 1.13 16.99
N ALA A 121 -6.30 1.37 16.19
CA ALA A 121 -5.05 1.95 16.66
C ALA A 121 -5.26 3.35 17.25
N LEU A 122 -6.14 4.14 16.64
CA LEU A 122 -6.49 5.47 17.11
C LEU A 122 -7.33 5.43 18.39
N ASP A 123 -8.30 4.51 18.48
CA ASP A 123 -9.07 4.33 19.71
C ASP A 123 -8.17 3.88 20.87
N TYR A 124 -7.27 2.95 20.61
CA TYR A 124 -6.30 2.47 21.60
C TYR A 124 -5.42 3.62 22.09
N ARG A 125 -4.88 4.43 21.17
CA ARG A 125 -4.04 5.59 21.51
C ARG A 125 -4.81 6.64 22.30
N PHE A 126 -6.09 6.84 21.98
CA PHE A 126 -6.99 7.71 22.75
C PHE A 126 -7.18 7.18 24.17
N ARG A 127 -7.53 5.90 24.36
CA ARG A 127 -7.68 5.27 25.69
C ARG A 127 -6.40 5.40 26.51
N SER A 128 -5.26 5.17 25.86
CA SER A 128 -3.91 5.29 26.45
C SER A 128 -3.58 6.69 26.96
N LEU A 129 -4.35 7.74 26.64
CA LEU A 129 -4.16 9.06 27.25
C LEU A 129 -4.71 9.14 28.68
N PHE A 130 -5.73 8.34 28.99
CA PHE A 130 -6.53 8.48 30.20
C PHE A 130 -6.43 7.29 31.14
N ASP A 131 -6.31 6.09 30.57
CA ASP A 131 -6.17 4.86 31.33
C ASP A 131 -4.69 4.53 31.54
N GLN A 132 -4.29 4.43 32.80
CA GLN A 132 -2.91 4.14 33.21
C GLN A 132 -2.59 2.65 33.16
N ASP A 133 -3.61 1.79 33.12
CA ASP A 133 -3.47 0.34 33.12
C ASP A 133 -3.35 -0.24 31.70
N VAL A 134 -3.39 0.62 30.68
CA VAL A 134 -3.16 0.23 29.29
C VAL A 134 -1.70 -0.21 29.12
N HIS A 135 -1.53 -1.48 28.75
CA HIS A 135 -0.22 -2.09 28.48
C HIS A 135 0.55 -1.33 27.38
N ASP A 136 1.88 -1.27 27.45
CA ASP A 136 2.78 -0.67 26.45
C ASP A 136 2.46 0.79 26.04
N ARG A 137 1.77 1.51 26.94
CA ARG A 137 1.36 2.90 26.72
C ARG A 137 2.54 3.76 26.27
N VAL A 138 3.65 3.73 27.01
CA VAL A 138 4.79 4.62 26.78
C VAL A 138 5.49 4.27 25.47
N GLU A 139 5.64 2.99 25.19
CA GLU A 139 6.31 2.44 24.01
C GLU A 139 5.56 2.81 22.73
N ARG A 140 4.22 2.74 22.72
CA ARG A 140 3.40 3.17 21.57
C ARG A 140 3.52 4.67 21.28
N PHE A 141 3.72 5.52 22.28
CA PHE A 141 3.92 6.96 22.03
C PHE A 141 5.29 7.30 21.43
N ASN A 142 6.25 6.38 21.41
CA ASN A 142 7.58 6.61 20.85
C ASN A 142 7.63 6.50 19.32
N TYR A 143 6.62 5.87 18.69
CA TYR A 143 6.59 5.62 17.25
C TYR A 143 5.52 6.45 16.53
N LEU A 144 5.70 6.61 15.23
CA LEU A 144 4.70 7.22 14.35
C LEU A 144 3.43 6.37 14.33
N THR A 145 2.26 7.02 14.30
CA THR A 145 0.97 6.33 14.31
C THR A 145 0.85 5.39 13.11
N GLU A 146 1.30 5.85 11.96
CA GLU A 146 1.21 5.13 10.70
C GLU A 146 2.04 3.85 10.74
N ASP A 147 3.25 3.89 11.32
CA ASP A 147 4.12 2.71 11.45
C ASP A 147 3.52 1.68 12.44
N LEU A 148 2.82 2.14 13.48
CA LEU A 148 2.06 1.27 14.38
C LEU A 148 0.85 0.64 13.70
N ILE A 149 0.14 1.39 12.85
CA ILE A 149 -0.98 0.86 12.05
C ILE A 149 -0.48 -0.25 11.12
N ILE A 150 0.69 -0.08 10.47
CA ILE A 150 1.30 -1.16 9.67
C ILE A 150 1.60 -2.37 10.55
N ALA A 151 2.22 -2.18 11.72
CA ALA A 151 2.55 -3.27 12.64
C ALA A 151 1.30 -4.04 13.13
N ASP A 152 0.25 -3.30 13.53
CA ASP A 152 -1.03 -3.85 13.98
C ASP A 152 -1.75 -4.57 12.83
N TYR A 153 -1.68 -4.03 11.60
CA TYR A 153 -2.21 -4.70 10.41
C TYR A 153 -1.49 -6.02 10.15
N LEU A 154 -0.18 -6.10 10.36
CA LEU A 154 0.56 -7.34 10.16
C LEU A 154 0.35 -8.38 11.27
N ALA A 155 -0.26 -7.99 12.40
CA ALA A 155 -0.50 -8.86 13.56
C ALA A 155 0.76 -9.61 14.03
N SER A 156 1.93 -8.95 13.97
CA SER A 156 3.21 -9.57 14.30
C SER A 156 3.36 -9.83 15.79
N GLU A 157 4.03 -10.95 16.14
CA GLU A 157 4.57 -11.17 17.48
C GLU A 157 5.61 -10.06 17.79
N GLY A 158 5.50 -9.44 18.97
CA GLY A 158 6.35 -8.31 19.37
C GLY A 158 5.97 -6.98 18.68
N PRO A 159 5.11 -6.14 19.27
CA PRO A 159 4.49 -5.00 18.58
C PRO A 159 5.47 -3.90 18.13
N PHE A 160 6.68 -3.82 18.72
CA PHE A 160 7.58 -2.68 18.53
C PHE A 160 8.78 -2.93 17.62
N ARG A 161 9.05 -4.17 17.21
CA ARG A 161 10.16 -4.46 16.31
C ARG A 161 9.92 -3.96 14.88
N ILE A 162 8.68 -4.04 14.39
CA ILE A 162 8.31 -3.50 13.08
C ILE A 162 8.44 -1.97 13.08
N PRO A 163 7.81 -1.21 14.00
CA PRO A 163 7.98 0.24 14.06
C PRO A 163 9.45 0.68 14.25
N ALA A 164 10.22 -0.02 15.08
CA ALA A 164 11.65 0.27 15.25
C ALA A 164 12.46 0.08 13.96
N ALA A 165 12.18 -0.99 13.22
CA ALA A 165 12.80 -1.26 11.94
C ALA A 165 12.36 -0.24 10.86
N LEU A 166 11.08 0.13 10.82
CA LEU A 166 10.55 1.17 9.93
C LEU A 166 11.19 2.53 10.22
N GLU A 167 11.34 2.91 11.50
CA GLU A 167 12.05 4.12 11.90
C GLU A 167 13.51 4.07 11.45
N ALA A 168 14.21 2.94 11.62
CA ALA A 168 15.58 2.77 11.16
C ALA A 168 15.71 2.96 9.64
N LEU A 169 14.82 2.34 8.85
CA LEU A 169 14.81 2.50 7.39
C LEU A 169 14.47 3.94 6.98
N ARG A 170 13.58 4.63 7.71
CA ARG A 170 13.23 6.02 7.45
C ARG A 170 14.41 6.96 7.72
N VAL A 171 15.13 6.77 8.82
CA VAL A 171 16.36 7.55 9.12
C VAL A 171 17.45 7.25 8.07
N ALA A 172 17.57 5.99 7.66
CA ALA A 172 18.48 5.60 6.58
C ALA A 172 18.12 6.25 5.24
N ALA A 173 16.83 6.43 4.94
CA ALA A 173 16.36 7.07 3.70
C ALA A 173 16.74 8.56 3.57
N PHE A 174 17.05 9.23 4.68
CA PHE A 174 17.59 10.60 4.68
C PHE A 174 19.12 10.65 4.63
N SER A 175 19.77 9.49 4.64
CA SER A 175 21.22 9.37 4.72
C SER A 175 21.84 9.09 3.35
N THR A 176 23.05 9.60 3.16
CA THR A 176 23.89 9.24 2.02
C THR A 176 25.22 8.71 2.52
N TYR A 177 25.79 7.77 1.78
CA TYR A 177 27.10 7.21 2.06
C TYR A 177 27.90 7.17 0.77
N GLU A 178 29.09 7.79 0.77
CA GLU A 178 29.93 7.96 -0.43
C GLU A 178 29.16 8.50 -1.65
N ASN A 179 28.33 9.53 -1.42
CA ASN A 179 27.48 10.17 -2.43
C ASN A 179 26.44 9.24 -3.08
N ARG A 180 26.18 8.07 -2.50
CA ARG A 180 25.09 7.17 -2.90
C ARG A 180 24.00 7.17 -1.84
N ARG A 181 22.77 7.06 -2.31
CA ARG A 181 21.60 6.84 -1.46
C ARG A 181 21.78 5.52 -0.72
N VAL A 182 21.44 5.52 0.56
CA VAL A 182 21.51 4.30 1.37
C VAL A 182 20.38 3.36 0.96
N THR A 183 20.71 2.08 0.90
CA THR A 183 19.76 0.96 0.76
C THR A 183 20.01 0.01 1.92
N SER A 184 18.99 -0.72 2.35
CA SER A 184 19.09 -1.65 3.47
C SER A 184 17.83 -2.53 3.50
N GLY A 185 17.87 -3.60 4.28
CA GLY A 185 16.68 -4.41 4.53
C GLY A 185 16.87 -5.34 5.70
N ALA A 186 15.75 -5.82 6.25
CA ALA A 186 15.72 -6.78 7.33
C ALA A 186 14.60 -7.80 7.13
N ILE A 187 14.86 -9.05 7.51
CA ILE A 187 13.86 -10.08 7.79
C ILE A 187 13.68 -10.11 9.30
N LEU A 188 12.48 -9.80 9.75
CA LEU A 188 12.04 -9.89 11.13
C LEU A 188 11.43 -11.27 11.34
N LEU A 189 12.06 -12.10 12.19
CA LEU A 189 11.68 -13.49 12.35
C LEU A 189 10.36 -13.64 13.12
N GLY A 190 9.37 -14.37 12.59
CA GLY A 190 8.21 -14.79 13.39
C GLY A 190 8.47 -16.05 14.23
N THR A 191 9.66 -16.64 14.11
CA THR A 191 10.09 -17.80 14.89
C THR A 191 11.11 -17.39 15.97
N PRO A 192 11.22 -18.13 17.09
CA PRO A 192 12.18 -17.84 18.15
C PRO A 192 13.64 -17.78 17.66
N ASP A 193 14.00 -18.66 16.74
CA ASP A 193 15.35 -18.78 16.16
C ASP A 193 15.31 -18.66 14.63
N ASP A 194 16.48 -18.37 14.03
CA ASP A 194 16.65 -18.40 12.57
C ASP A 194 16.54 -19.86 12.05
N PRO A 195 15.50 -20.20 11.27
CA PRO A 195 15.28 -21.55 10.77
C PRO A 195 16.41 -22.10 9.88
N THR A 196 17.22 -21.23 9.28
CA THR A 196 18.38 -21.64 8.46
C THR A 196 19.62 -22.00 9.27
N THR A 197 19.67 -21.57 10.55
CA THR A 197 20.77 -21.88 11.46
C THR A 197 20.25 -22.34 12.82
N PRO A 198 19.57 -23.49 12.89
CA PRO A 198 18.97 -23.98 14.14
C PRO A 198 20.03 -24.18 15.22
N GLY A 199 19.75 -23.69 16.43
CA GLY A 199 20.64 -23.79 17.59
C GLY A 199 21.75 -22.74 17.66
N ARG A 200 21.79 -21.77 16.73
CA ARG A 200 22.65 -20.60 16.86
C ARG A 200 22.07 -19.64 17.89
N GLU A 201 22.68 -19.57 19.06
CA GLU A 201 22.33 -18.56 20.06
C GLU A 201 22.83 -17.17 19.64
N ASN A 202 22.01 -16.14 19.89
CA ASN A 202 22.44 -14.77 19.72
C ASN A 202 23.47 -14.39 20.80
N LEU A 203 24.48 -13.61 20.42
CA LEU A 203 25.54 -13.23 21.37
C LEU A 203 24.97 -12.23 22.39
N LYS A 204 25.35 -12.38 23.66
CA LYS A 204 24.96 -11.42 24.71
C LYS A 204 25.39 -10.01 24.32
N GLY A 205 24.42 -9.09 24.27
CA GLY A 205 24.63 -7.70 23.88
C GLY A 205 24.56 -7.45 22.38
N ALA A 206 23.91 -8.35 21.62
CA ALA A 206 23.58 -8.11 20.23
C ALA A 206 22.82 -6.78 20.09
N PRO A 207 23.17 -5.94 19.09
CA PRO A 207 22.55 -4.65 18.94
C PRO A 207 21.12 -4.77 18.41
N GLN A 208 20.24 -3.91 18.92
CA GLN A 208 18.84 -3.79 18.48
C GLN A 208 18.75 -3.15 17.09
N PHE A 209 17.94 -3.72 16.20
CA PHE A 209 17.66 -3.15 14.88
C PHE A 209 16.71 -1.96 14.97
N ASN A 210 17.28 -0.79 15.24
CA ASN A 210 16.55 0.47 15.38
C ASN A 210 17.35 1.66 14.81
N ALA A 211 16.77 2.86 14.88
CA ALA A 211 17.38 4.08 14.35
C ALA A 211 18.82 4.35 14.88
N ARG A 212 19.18 3.89 16.09
CA ARG A 212 20.54 4.12 16.62
C ARG A 212 21.61 3.40 15.82
N LEU A 213 21.31 2.25 15.23
CA LEU A 213 22.27 1.52 14.39
C LEU A 213 22.63 2.27 13.12
N THR A 214 21.72 3.10 12.59
CA THR A 214 21.97 3.92 11.40
C THR A 214 23.07 4.97 11.62
N ALA A 215 23.38 5.32 12.87
CA ALA A 215 24.50 6.21 13.19
C ALA A 215 25.88 5.58 12.90
N ILE A 216 25.96 4.26 12.78
CA ILE A 216 27.21 3.54 12.50
C ILE A 216 27.47 3.61 11.00
N LYS A 217 28.46 4.42 10.59
CA LYS A 217 28.78 4.66 9.16
C LYS A 217 28.93 3.39 8.30
N GLY A 218 29.53 2.33 8.85
CA GLY A 218 29.75 1.07 8.12
C GLY A 218 28.49 0.20 7.96
N PHE A 219 27.45 0.45 8.76
CA PHE A 219 26.24 -0.36 8.80
C PHE A 219 25.52 -0.42 7.45
N HIS A 220 25.44 0.73 6.78
CA HIS A 220 24.79 0.87 5.47
C HIS A 220 25.49 0.13 4.31
N ARG A 221 26.69 -0.42 4.52
CA ARG A 221 27.41 -1.22 3.50
C ARG A 221 27.27 -2.71 3.68
N LEU A 222 26.79 -3.16 4.83
CA LEU A 222 26.72 -4.58 5.15
C LEU A 222 25.55 -5.27 4.44
N CYS A 223 24.58 -4.50 3.97
CA CYS A 223 23.31 -4.97 3.43
C CYS A 223 22.84 -3.99 2.35
N ASP A 224 22.36 -4.50 1.21
CA ASP A 224 21.82 -3.71 0.10
C ASP A 224 20.28 -3.73 0.02
N GLY A 225 19.63 -4.53 0.88
CA GLY A 225 18.17 -4.68 0.91
C GLY A 225 17.57 -5.39 -0.30
N VAL A 226 18.36 -5.75 -1.31
CA VAL A 226 17.89 -6.41 -2.55
C VAL A 226 18.38 -7.85 -2.59
N ARG A 227 19.68 -8.08 -2.39
CA ARG A 227 20.25 -9.44 -2.33
C ARG A 227 20.52 -9.85 -0.90
N THR A 228 20.91 -8.90 -0.08
CA THR A 228 21.30 -9.12 1.31
C THR A 228 20.34 -8.40 2.24
N VAL A 229 20.05 -9.03 3.38
CA VAL A 229 19.16 -8.53 4.42
C VAL A 229 19.74 -8.85 5.80
N PHE A 230 19.43 -8.01 6.79
CA PHE A 230 19.68 -8.34 8.19
C PHE A 230 18.63 -9.32 8.70
N VAL A 231 19.03 -10.35 9.43
CA VAL A 231 18.11 -11.23 10.15
C VAL A 231 17.96 -10.68 11.57
N VAL A 232 16.72 -10.46 11.99
CA VAL A 232 16.36 -9.86 13.30
C VAL A 232 15.44 -10.82 14.03
N ASP A 233 15.76 -11.14 15.28
CA ASP A 233 14.95 -12.04 16.11
C ASP A 233 13.64 -11.40 16.60
N PRO A 234 12.75 -12.15 17.27
CA PRO A 234 11.50 -11.60 17.80
C PRO A 234 11.70 -10.49 18.84
N GLN A 235 12.87 -10.41 19.50
CA GLN A 235 13.22 -9.39 20.47
C GLN A 235 13.78 -8.11 19.82
N GLY A 236 13.93 -8.09 18.49
CA GLY A 236 14.46 -6.96 17.75
C GLY A 236 15.98 -6.92 17.66
N GLU A 237 16.69 -7.96 18.09
CA GLU A 237 18.15 -8.01 18.05
C GLU A 237 18.67 -8.52 16.71
N LEU A 238 19.78 -7.95 16.25
CA LEU A 238 20.49 -8.42 15.07
C LEU A 238 21.10 -9.79 15.31
N VAL A 239 20.76 -10.75 14.45
CA VAL A 239 21.30 -12.12 14.49
C VAL A 239 22.50 -12.24 13.54
N ARG A 240 22.30 -11.86 12.27
CA ARG A 240 23.30 -11.95 11.19
C ARG A 240 22.85 -11.22 9.93
N ILE A 241 23.66 -11.32 8.87
CA ILE A 241 23.29 -10.96 7.50
C ILE A 241 23.00 -12.26 6.73
N ALA A 242 22.03 -12.23 5.82
CA ALA A 242 21.67 -13.34 4.95
C ALA A 242 21.55 -12.88 3.50
N ASP A 243 21.84 -13.77 2.56
CA ASP A 243 21.32 -13.66 1.20
C ASP A 243 19.83 -14.04 1.24
N VAL A 244 18.95 -13.16 0.76
CA VAL A 244 17.50 -13.34 0.87
C VAL A 244 16.98 -14.48 -0.01
N ALA A 245 17.61 -14.72 -1.16
CA ALA A 245 17.19 -15.80 -2.06
C ALA A 245 17.54 -17.15 -1.44
N GLN A 246 18.77 -17.30 -0.97
CA GLN A 246 19.19 -18.52 -0.27
C GLN A 246 18.35 -18.75 1.00
N TRP A 247 18.12 -17.71 1.79
CA TRP A 247 17.31 -17.83 3.01
C TRP A 247 15.87 -18.26 2.69
N ALA A 248 15.26 -17.70 1.63
CA ALA A 248 13.91 -18.08 1.23
C ALA A 248 13.83 -19.50 0.67
N GLU A 249 14.86 -19.97 -0.04
CA GLU A 249 14.94 -21.35 -0.55
C GLU A 249 15.06 -22.37 0.58
N GLU A 250 15.86 -22.08 1.60
CA GLU A 250 16.09 -22.98 2.74
C GLU A 250 14.90 -23.06 3.70
N THR A 251 14.09 -22.00 3.77
CA THR A 251 12.97 -21.88 4.74
C THR A 251 11.61 -22.19 4.16
N GLN A 252 11.43 -22.08 2.84
CA GLN A 252 10.12 -22.18 2.20
C GLN A 252 10.09 -23.32 1.20
N SER A 253 9.05 -24.16 1.35
CA SER A 253 8.79 -25.28 0.43
C SER A 253 8.75 -24.81 -1.02
N GLU A 254 9.42 -25.55 -1.92
CA GLU A 254 9.42 -25.28 -3.37
C GLU A 254 8.02 -25.27 -4.00
N ARG A 255 7.03 -25.89 -3.33
CA ARG A 255 5.66 -25.99 -3.84
C ARG A 255 4.79 -24.76 -3.58
N THR A 256 5.27 -23.81 -2.78
CA THR A 256 4.48 -22.62 -2.43
C THR A 256 4.97 -21.42 -3.24
N GLU A 257 4.17 -21.03 -4.23
CA GLU A 257 4.43 -19.81 -5.00
C GLU A 257 4.02 -18.59 -4.19
N ALA A 258 4.91 -17.60 -4.12
CA ALA A 258 4.56 -16.27 -3.62
C ALA A 258 3.53 -15.60 -4.55
N HIS A 259 2.83 -14.61 -4.02
CA HIS A 259 1.96 -13.76 -4.83
C HIS A 259 2.79 -12.94 -5.83
N LEU A 260 2.11 -12.41 -6.86
CA LEU A 260 2.75 -11.53 -7.84
C LEU A 260 3.42 -10.35 -7.15
N CYS A 261 4.67 -10.12 -7.49
CA CYS A 261 5.49 -9.04 -6.97
C CYS A 261 6.53 -8.63 -8.02
N PRO A 262 7.09 -7.42 -7.95
CA PRO A 262 8.19 -7.03 -8.83
C PRO A 262 9.32 -8.04 -8.76
N ARG A 263 9.85 -8.47 -9.92
CA ARG A 263 10.87 -9.53 -10.01
C ARG A 263 12.07 -9.35 -9.07
N PRO A 264 12.61 -8.14 -8.85
CA PRO A 264 13.72 -7.95 -7.92
C PRO A 264 13.43 -8.36 -6.47
N TYR A 265 12.16 -8.49 -6.07
CA TYR A 265 11.76 -8.77 -4.69
C TYR A 265 10.98 -10.06 -4.50
N GLN A 266 11.02 -10.97 -5.48
CA GLN A 266 10.38 -12.27 -5.38
C GLN A 266 10.89 -13.07 -4.19
N SER A 267 12.19 -13.01 -3.91
CA SER A 267 12.80 -13.67 -2.77
C SER A 267 12.30 -13.11 -1.43
N HIS A 268 12.07 -11.79 -1.33
CA HIS A 268 11.54 -11.15 -0.12
C HIS A 268 10.10 -11.56 0.15
N ALA A 269 9.26 -11.57 -0.89
CA ALA A 269 7.91 -12.09 -0.79
C ALA A 269 7.95 -13.56 -0.34
N ARG A 270 8.71 -14.40 -1.05
CA ARG A 270 8.85 -15.83 -0.73
C ARG A 270 9.27 -16.06 0.73
N ALA A 271 10.28 -15.33 1.21
CA ALA A 271 10.78 -15.43 2.59
C ALA A 271 9.69 -15.25 3.68
N THR A 272 8.55 -14.66 3.34
CA THR A 272 7.48 -14.34 4.29
C THR A 272 6.24 -15.23 4.19
N ILE A 273 6.26 -16.24 3.31
CA ILE A 273 5.12 -17.15 3.07
C ILE A 273 4.66 -17.86 4.34
N SER A 274 5.59 -18.40 5.11
CA SER A 274 5.32 -19.15 6.34
C SER A 274 6.17 -18.67 7.50
N GLY A 275 5.90 -19.14 8.72
CA GLY A 275 6.70 -18.81 9.91
C GLY A 275 6.47 -17.40 10.48
N GLY A 276 5.49 -16.64 9.96
CA GLY A 276 5.15 -15.31 10.48
C GLY A 276 6.24 -14.25 10.27
N HIS A 277 7.18 -14.49 9.35
CA HIS A 277 8.26 -13.55 9.07
C HIS A 277 7.74 -12.32 8.32
N VAL A 278 8.38 -11.18 8.58
CA VAL A 278 8.12 -9.90 7.89
C VAL A 278 9.41 -9.41 7.29
N CYS A 279 9.42 -9.05 6.01
CA CYS A 279 10.59 -8.45 5.38
C CYS A 279 10.35 -6.96 5.11
N LEU A 280 11.30 -6.12 5.49
CA LEU A 280 11.27 -4.68 5.32
C LEU A 280 12.50 -4.25 4.53
N ILE A 281 12.33 -3.46 3.47
CA ILE A 281 13.45 -2.99 2.66
C ILE A 281 13.36 -1.50 2.37
N LEU A 282 14.51 -0.86 2.28
CA LEU A 282 14.70 0.49 1.74
C LEU A 282 15.34 0.36 0.35
N THR A 283 14.59 0.73 -0.67
CA THR A 283 14.99 0.57 -2.08
C THR A 283 15.95 1.68 -2.53
N PRO A 284 16.64 1.50 -3.67
CA PRO A 284 17.43 2.56 -4.30
C PRO A 284 16.64 3.84 -4.59
N SER A 285 15.33 3.69 -4.86
CA SER A 285 14.38 4.79 -5.07
C SER A 285 13.98 5.53 -3.78
N GLN A 286 14.47 5.09 -2.62
CA GLN A 286 14.12 5.60 -1.27
C GLN A 286 12.67 5.33 -0.88
N GLU A 287 12.14 4.20 -1.34
CA GLU A 287 10.86 3.68 -0.89
C GLU A 287 11.09 2.64 0.20
N ILE A 288 10.19 2.58 1.18
CA ILE A 288 10.16 1.44 2.10
C ILE A 288 9.11 0.46 1.59
N LYS A 289 9.47 -0.81 1.41
CA LYS A 289 8.53 -1.87 1.04
C LYS A 289 8.43 -2.89 2.15
N VAL A 290 7.21 -3.37 2.38
CA VAL A 290 6.86 -4.31 3.46
C VAL A 290 6.31 -5.57 2.83
N PHE A 291 6.94 -6.70 3.15
CA PHE A 291 6.53 -8.02 2.70
C PHE A 291 6.06 -8.84 3.91
N ALA A 292 4.94 -9.52 3.74
CA ALA A 292 4.38 -10.43 4.74
C ALA A 292 3.49 -11.45 4.03
N GLN A 293 3.44 -12.68 4.55
CA GLN A 293 2.53 -13.73 4.06
C GLN A 293 2.69 -14.04 2.57
N GLY A 294 3.89 -13.86 1.99
CA GLY A 294 4.10 -14.11 0.56
C GLY A 294 3.73 -12.93 -0.35
N GLU A 295 3.41 -11.77 0.21
CA GLU A 295 2.91 -10.60 -0.51
C GLU A 295 3.78 -9.37 -0.25
N MET A 296 3.87 -8.46 -1.24
CA MET A 296 4.29 -7.09 -1.01
C MET A 296 3.08 -6.29 -0.53
N ALA A 297 2.88 -6.20 0.78
CA ALA A 297 1.66 -5.69 1.41
C ALA A 297 1.58 -4.16 1.38
N PHE A 298 2.70 -3.48 1.70
CA PHE A 298 2.75 -2.02 1.78
C PHE A 298 3.95 -1.43 1.07
N SER A 299 3.78 -0.19 0.63
CA SER A 299 4.89 0.68 0.25
C SER A 299 4.75 2.07 0.88
N LEU A 300 5.86 2.65 1.29
CA LEU A 300 5.99 4.05 1.66
C LEU A 300 6.76 4.76 0.56
N SER A 301 6.11 5.71 -0.10
CA SER A 301 6.76 6.62 -1.06
C SER A 301 6.10 7.99 -1.00
N ASP A 302 6.86 9.05 -1.31
CA ASP A 302 6.39 10.44 -1.23
C ASP A 302 5.76 10.80 0.13
N GLY A 303 6.27 10.19 1.21
CA GLY A 303 5.78 10.38 2.57
C GLY A 303 4.42 9.75 2.86
N ARG A 304 3.90 8.88 2.00
CA ARG A 304 2.60 8.21 2.16
C ARG A 304 2.71 6.70 2.10
N TRP A 305 2.07 6.05 3.07
CA TRP A 305 1.87 4.61 3.05
C TRP A 305 0.73 4.24 2.10
N ARG A 306 0.92 3.16 1.35
CA ARG A 306 -0.09 2.59 0.47
C ARG A 306 -0.25 1.12 0.76
N LEU A 307 -1.50 0.69 0.91
CA LEU A 307 -1.88 -0.72 0.91
C LEU A 307 -1.96 -1.21 -0.54
N LEU A 308 -1.12 -2.17 -0.88
CA LEU A 308 -0.98 -2.61 -2.27
C LEU A 308 -2.05 -3.64 -2.66
N ASP A 309 -2.37 -4.60 -1.78
CA ASP A 309 -3.37 -5.66 -1.99
C ASP A 309 -3.33 -6.24 -3.42
N ILE A 310 -2.13 -6.62 -3.84
CA ILE A 310 -1.87 -7.15 -5.17
C ILE A 310 -2.75 -8.36 -5.48
N PRO A 311 -2.97 -9.33 -4.56
CA PRO A 311 -3.77 -10.51 -4.88
C PRO A 311 -5.22 -10.19 -5.26
N SER A 312 -5.91 -9.34 -4.48
CA SER A 312 -7.31 -9.00 -4.77
C SER A 312 -7.43 -8.19 -6.06
N LYS A 313 -6.51 -7.25 -6.28
CA LYS A 313 -6.49 -6.43 -7.50
C LYS A 313 -6.14 -7.25 -8.74
N PHE A 314 -5.21 -8.21 -8.62
CA PHE A 314 -4.92 -9.19 -9.67
C PHE A 314 -6.12 -10.10 -9.96
N ALA A 315 -6.86 -10.55 -8.95
CA ALA A 315 -8.05 -11.37 -9.16
C ALA A 315 -9.12 -10.62 -9.99
N VAL A 316 -9.35 -9.33 -9.70
CA VAL A 316 -10.25 -8.48 -10.49
C VAL A 316 -9.75 -8.29 -11.93
N TRP A 317 -8.45 -8.05 -12.10
CA TRP A 317 -7.84 -7.97 -13.43
C TRP A 317 -8.00 -9.27 -14.22
N SER A 318 -7.66 -10.41 -13.60
CA SER A 318 -7.74 -11.73 -14.20
C SER A 318 -9.14 -12.06 -14.66
N GLU A 319 -10.15 -11.74 -13.84
CA GLU A 319 -11.56 -11.93 -14.22
C GLU A 319 -11.97 -11.03 -15.38
N ALA A 320 -11.47 -9.79 -15.42
CA ALA A 320 -11.81 -8.85 -16.49
C ALA A 320 -11.18 -9.20 -17.85
N VAL A 321 -10.01 -9.85 -17.85
CA VAL A 321 -9.30 -10.32 -19.05
C VAL A 321 -9.92 -11.59 -19.62
N ARG A 322 -10.54 -12.43 -18.78
CA ARG A 322 -10.91 -13.81 -19.13
C ARG A 322 -11.79 -13.95 -20.38
N ARG A 323 -11.27 -14.69 -21.37
CA ARG A 323 -12.04 -15.51 -22.33
C ARG A 323 -11.22 -16.77 -22.67
N SER A 324 -11.84 -17.94 -22.51
CA SER A 324 -11.49 -19.27 -23.06
C SER A 324 -10.00 -19.60 -23.29
N SER A 325 -9.39 -20.32 -22.34
CA SER A 325 -8.29 -21.32 -22.49
C SER A 325 -6.88 -21.02 -21.99
N ASP A 326 -6.45 -19.77 -21.81
CA ASP A 326 -5.09 -19.47 -21.29
C ASP A 326 -5.12 -18.55 -20.06
N ASP A 327 -4.96 -19.13 -18.87
CA ASP A 327 -4.89 -18.38 -17.59
C ASP A 327 -3.57 -17.55 -17.46
N ASP A 328 -2.63 -17.65 -18.41
CA ASP A 328 -1.31 -17.00 -18.32
C ASP A 328 -1.29 -15.55 -18.85
N LEU A 329 -2.19 -15.15 -19.77
CA LEU A 329 -2.18 -13.80 -20.36
C LEU A 329 -2.32 -12.71 -19.29
N ALA A 330 -3.33 -12.86 -18.42
CA ALA A 330 -3.58 -11.90 -17.35
C ALA A 330 -2.37 -11.77 -16.42
N ARG A 331 -1.78 -12.91 -16.05
CA ARG A 331 -0.58 -12.99 -15.21
C ARG A 331 0.61 -12.27 -15.85
N ARG A 332 0.91 -12.54 -17.13
CA ARG A 332 2.03 -11.90 -17.84
C ARG A 332 1.90 -10.39 -17.94
N LEU A 333 0.72 -9.91 -18.35
CA LEU A 333 0.48 -8.47 -18.47
C LEU A 333 0.53 -7.77 -17.11
N PHE A 334 -0.03 -8.38 -16.07
CA PHE A 334 0.02 -7.82 -14.72
C PHE A 334 1.44 -7.83 -14.16
N GLN A 335 2.20 -8.92 -14.36
CA GLN A 335 3.60 -9.03 -13.96
C GLN A 335 4.48 -7.98 -14.67
N ALA A 336 4.25 -7.74 -15.96
CA ALA A 336 4.92 -6.66 -16.69
C ALA A 336 4.56 -5.29 -16.10
N ALA A 337 3.28 -5.05 -15.78
CA ALA A 337 2.84 -3.78 -15.19
C ALA A 337 3.52 -3.49 -13.83
N ILE A 338 3.60 -4.48 -12.93
CA ILE A 338 4.26 -4.30 -11.63
C ILE A 338 5.78 -4.15 -11.74
N ASN A 339 6.41 -4.79 -12.73
CA ASN A 339 7.85 -4.59 -13.00
C ASN A 339 8.13 -3.19 -13.56
N LEU A 340 7.29 -2.71 -14.46
CA LEU A 340 7.41 -1.35 -15.03
C LEU A 340 7.11 -0.28 -13.97
N SER A 341 6.14 -0.54 -13.08
CA SER A 341 5.87 0.29 -11.91
C SER A 341 7.10 0.40 -11.00
N GLU A 342 7.74 -0.73 -10.67
CA GLU A 342 8.98 -0.73 -9.89
C GLU A 342 10.12 0.04 -10.58
N ALA A 343 10.23 -0.10 -11.90
CA ALA A 343 11.21 0.62 -12.70
C ALA A 343 10.88 2.11 -12.91
N ARG A 344 9.73 2.59 -12.42
CA ARG A 344 9.20 3.95 -12.65
C ARG A 344 9.06 4.28 -14.14
N VAL A 345 8.64 3.29 -14.94
CA VAL A 345 8.46 3.40 -16.39
C VAL A 345 6.97 3.39 -16.71
N GLY A 346 6.49 4.48 -17.32
CA GLY A 346 5.10 4.59 -17.74
C GLY A 346 4.75 3.57 -18.84
N ALA A 347 3.56 2.97 -18.74
CA ALA A 347 3.08 1.97 -19.71
C ALA A 347 1.56 2.00 -19.82
N LEU A 348 1.05 1.50 -20.95
CA LEU A 348 -0.39 1.35 -21.20
C LEU A 348 -0.65 0.01 -21.88
N LEU A 349 -1.26 -0.92 -21.15
CA LEU A 349 -1.57 -2.28 -21.59
C LEU A 349 -3.08 -2.42 -21.77
N VAL A 350 -3.53 -2.83 -22.95
CA VAL A 350 -4.95 -2.93 -23.31
C VAL A 350 -5.25 -4.33 -23.83
N VAL A 351 -6.30 -4.97 -23.29
CA VAL A 351 -6.88 -6.18 -23.88
C VAL A 351 -8.17 -5.82 -24.60
N ALA A 352 -8.17 -5.81 -25.92
CA ALA A 352 -9.33 -5.49 -26.74
C ALA A 352 -10.27 -6.71 -26.83
N ARG A 353 -11.45 -6.65 -26.21
CA ARG A 353 -12.34 -7.82 -26.08
C ARG A 353 -12.94 -8.32 -27.39
N ASP A 354 -13.19 -7.39 -28.31
CA ASP A 354 -13.74 -7.69 -29.64
C ASP A 354 -12.85 -7.00 -30.69
N PRO A 355 -11.71 -7.59 -31.06
CA PRO A 355 -10.71 -6.94 -31.89
C PRO A 355 -11.28 -6.41 -33.21
N GLU A 356 -12.20 -7.13 -33.83
CA GLU A 356 -12.80 -6.76 -35.12
C GLU A 356 -13.54 -5.42 -35.05
N THR A 357 -14.21 -5.12 -33.94
CA THR A 357 -14.89 -3.83 -33.74
C THR A 357 -14.01 -2.79 -33.03
N SER A 358 -13.15 -3.24 -32.12
CA SER A 358 -12.33 -2.39 -31.25
C SER A 358 -11.14 -1.77 -31.99
N VAL A 359 -10.40 -2.59 -32.74
CA VAL A 359 -9.15 -2.18 -33.41
C VAL A 359 -9.39 -1.03 -34.39
N PRO A 360 -10.44 -1.04 -35.25
CA PRO A 360 -10.70 0.07 -36.15
C PRO A 360 -10.95 1.41 -35.46
N GLN A 361 -11.54 1.35 -34.26
CA GLN A 361 -11.90 2.52 -33.46
C GLN A 361 -10.72 3.02 -32.63
N LEU A 362 -9.91 2.11 -32.08
CA LEU A 362 -8.79 2.42 -31.17
C LEU A 362 -7.47 2.71 -31.87
N ILE A 363 -7.16 1.98 -32.94
CA ILE A 363 -5.81 1.95 -33.54
C ILE A 363 -5.89 2.53 -34.95
N ALA A 364 -5.03 3.51 -35.25
CA ALA A 364 -4.91 4.04 -36.60
C ALA A 364 -4.45 2.95 -37.58
N PRO A 365 -4.92 2.92 -38.84
CA PRO A 365 -4.54 1.87 -39.81
C PRO A 365 -3.04 1.64 -39.93
N VAL A 366 -2.25 2.71 -39.84
CA VAL A 366 -0.78 2.67 -39.94
C VAL A 366 -0.07 1.98 -38.77
N ASP A 367 -0.76 1.79 -37.65
CA ASP A 367 -0.23 1.19 -36.43
C ASP A 367 -0.73 -0.26 -36.22
N ARG A 368 -1.56 -0.80 -37.12
CA ARG A 368 -2.14 -2.15 -36.99
C ARG A 368 -1.24 -3.20 -37.60
N MET A 369 -0.78 -4.17 -36.79
CA MET A 369 0.14 -5.20 -37.29
C MET A 369 -0.47 -6.14 -38.35
N LYS A 370 -1.78 -6.40 -38.31
CA LYS A 370 -2.47 -7.29 -39.28
C LYS A 370 -2.64 -6.67 -40.67
N ASP A 371 -2.79 -5.34 -40.75
CA ASP A 371 -3.05 -4.61 -41.99
C ASP A 371 -1.75 -4.22 -42.73
N GLU A 372 -0.58 -4.56 -42.16
CA GLU A 372 0.73 -4.25 -42.73
C GLU A 372 1.10 -5.18 -43.89
N ILE A 373 0.62 -4.86 -45.10
CA ILE A 373 1.15 -5.42 -46.35
C ILE A 373 2.45 -4.69 -46.69
N ALA A 374 3.54 -5.45 -46.83
CA ALA A 374 4.83 -4.94 -47.25
C ALA A 374 4.84 -4.67 -48.76
N VAL A 375 5.19 -3.45 -49.15
CA VAL A 375 5.97 -3.25 -50.38
C VAL A 375 7.07 -2.27 -49.99
N ASP A 376 8.32 -2.77 -49.99
CA ASP A 376 9.52 -1.93 -49.98
C ASP A 376 9.38 -0.89 -51.09
N ASP A 377 9.92 0.32 -50.90
CA ASP A 377 10.32 1.08 -52.09
C ASP A 377 11.47 0.28 -52.71
N PRO A 378 11.29 -0.39 -53.86
CA PRO A 378 12.31 -1.27 -54.43
C PRO A 378 13.58 -0.50 -54.83
N GLN A 379 13.54 0.84 -54.78
CA GLN A 379 14.59 1.72 -55.23
C GLN A 379 15.46 2.29 -54.10
N ASP A 380 15.05 2.20 -52.82
CA ASP A 380 15.85 2.72 -51.70
C ASP A 380 15.58 1.99 -50.36
N PRO A 381 16.20 0.82 -50.13
CA PRO A 381 16.02 0.03 -48.91
C PRO A 381 16.62 0.67 -47.64
N GLU A 382 17.46 1.71 -47.76
CA GLU A 382 18.09 2.38 -46.61
C GLU A 382 17.28 3.58 -46.10
N ASN A 383 16.30 4.07 -46.87
CA ASN A 383 15.52 5.26 -46.54
C ASN A 383 14.25 4.92 -45.75
N LEU A 384 14.44 4.52 -44.49
CA LEU A 384 13.35 4.36 -43.54
C LEU A 384 12.80 5.73 -43.14
N SER A 385 11.78 6.22 -43.84
CA SER A 385 10.99 7.36 -43.35
C SER A 385 10.53 7.09 -41.90
N PRO A 386 10.30 8.10 -41.03
CA PRO A 386 9.89 7.89 -39.64
C PRO A 386 8.63 7.00 -39.48
N ARG A 387 7.72 7.02 -40.47
CA ARG A 387 6.55 6.14 -40.53
C ARG A 387 6.93 4.68 -40.86
N LEU A 388 7.96 4.48 -41.68
CA LEU A 388 8.51 3.16 -42.00
C LEU A 388 9.37 2.61 -40.85
N ALA A 389 10.06 3.47 -40.09
CA ALA A 389 10.87 3.07 -38.95
C ALA A 389 10.04 2.36 -37.86
N LYS A 390 8.87 2.89 -37.50
CA LYS A 390 7.96 2.23 -36.55
C LYS A 390 7.43 0.90 -37.08
N ARG A 391 7.10 0.84 -38.37
CA ARG A 391 6.67 -0.40 -39.05
C ARG A 391 7.78 -1.45 -39.10
N ALA A 392 9.04 -1.03 -39.25
CA ALA A 392 10.20 -1.91 -39.19
C ALA A 392 10.41 -2.48 -37.78
N LEU A 393 10.04 -1.75 -36.72
CA LEU A 393 10.08 -2.28 -35.36
C LEU A 393 9.00 -3.35 -35.12
N HIS A 394 7.79 -3.19 -35.67
CA HIS A 394 6.73 -4.20 -35.56
C HIS A 394 7.17 -5.56 -36.11
N HIS A 395 8.03 -5.59 -37.14
CA HIS A 395 8.55 -6.82 -37.73
C HIS A 395 9.22 -7.75 -36.70
N ALA A 396 9.85 -7.20 -35.65
CA ALA A 396 10.58 -8.00 -34.65
C ALA A 396 9.70 -8.94 -33.83
N VAL A 397 8.40 -8.64 -33.69
CA VAL A 397 7.43 -9.40 -32.88
C VAL A 397 6.14 -9.71 -33.63
N ARG A 398 6.14 -9.54 -34.96
CA ARG A 398 4.94 -9.71 -35.78
C ARG A 398 4.45 -11.15 -35.71
N GLY A 399 3.14 -11.31 -35.51
CA GLY A 399 2.48 -12.62 -35.44
C GLY A 399 2.74 -13.38 -34.14
N MET A 400 3.45 -12.77 -33.19
CA MET A 400 3.66 -13.36 -31.87
C MET A 400 2.48 -13.11 -30.94
N THR A 401 2.26 -14.06 -30.03
CA THR A 401 1.41 -13.88 -28.86
C THR A 401 2.23 -13.40 -27.67
N ILE A 402 1.56 -12.82 -26.66
CA ILE A 402 2.19 -12.43 -25.38
C ILE A 402 2.85 -13.64 -24.69
N SER A 403 2.31 -14.85 -24.87
CA SER A 403 2.91 -16.09 -24.32
C SER A 403 4.22 -16.50 -25.00
N GLN A 404 4.44 -16.09 -26.25
CA GLN A 404 5.67 -16.34 -27.00
C GLN A 404 6.76 -15.29 -26.73
N LEU A 405 6.40 -14.13 -26.19
CA LEU A 405 7.36 -13.10 -25.84
C LEU A 405 8.08 -13.44 -24.54
N GLU A 406 9.41 -13.29 -24.55
CA GLU A 406 10.20 -13.25 -23.33
C GLU A 406 9.72 -12.10 -22.43
N PRO A 407 9.65 -12.27 -21.10
CA PRO A 407 9.13 -11.22 -20.22
C PRO A 407 9.85 -9.87 -20.35
N SER A 408 11.17 -9.89 -20.57
CA SER A 408 11.97 -8.67 -20.78
C SER A 408 11.64 -7.97 -22.11
N VAL A 409 11.27 -8.72 -23.14
CA VAL A 409 10.87 -8.16 -24.44
C VAL A 409 9.49 -7.50 -24.31
N LEU A 410 8.54 -8.16 -23.62
CA LEU A 410 7.22 -7.57 -23.34
C LEU A 410 7.36 -6.23 -22.60
N GLU A 411 8.20 -6.18 -21.57
CA GLU A 411 8.45 -4.95 -20.81
C GLU A 411 9.14 -3.88 -21.65
N ALA A 412 10.10 -4.26 -22.49
CA ALA A 412 10.78 -3.33 -23.40
C ALA A 412 9.79 -2.68 -24.39
N ILE A 413 8.90 -3.46 -25.03
CA ILE A 413 7.91 -2.89 -25.95
C ILE A 413 6.83 -2.08 -25.22
N ALA A 414 6.49 -2.47 -23.98
CA ALA A 414 5.53 -1.75 -23.14
C ALA A 414 6.07 -0.43 -22.56
N SER A 415 7.40 -0.30 -22.47
CA SER A 415 8.08 0.94 -22.05
C SER A 415 8.09 2.04 -23.11
N LEU A 416 7.76 1.69 -24.36
CA LEU A 416 7.71 2.65 -25.46
C LEU A 416 6.52 3.58 -25.31
N ASP A 417 6.64 4.80 -25.82
CA ASP A 417 5.53 5.76 -25.79
C ASP A 417 4.36 5.28 -26.67
N GLY A 418 3.19 5.17 -26.06
CA GLY A 418 1.97 4.61 -26.65
C GLY A 418 1.45 3.39 -25.88
N ALA A 419 0.56 2.64 -26.52
CA ALA A 419 -0.08 1.46 -25.94
C ALA A 419 0.42 0.16 -26.55
N VAL A 420 0.47 -0.88 -25.71
CA VAL A 420 0.49 -2.29 -26.14
C VAL A 420 -0.96 -2.78 -26.13
N VAL A 421 -1.43 -3.28 -27.27
CA VAL A 421 -2.79 -3.81 -27.40
C VAL A 421 -2.73 -5.25 -27.84
N THR A 422 -3.45 -6.11 -27.11
CA THR A 422 -3.63 -7.54 -27.43
C THR A 422 -5.11 -7.87 -27.58
N ASP A 423 -5.42 -8.95 -28.29
CA ASP A 423 -6.73 -9.59 -28.18
C ASP A 423 -6.80 -10.51 -26.94
N PRO A 424 -7.97 -11.11 -26.62
CA PRO A 424 -8.12 -11.98 -25.46
C PRO A 424 -7.37 -13.31 -25.57
N ASP A 425 -7.00 -13.72 -26.79
CA ASP A 425 -6.19 -14.92 -27.06
C ASP A 425 -4.68 -14.63 -26.90
N GLY A 426 -4.33 -13.39 -26.56
CA GLY A 426 -2.95 -12.97 -26.34
C GLY A 426 -2.22 -12.59 -27.62
N ALA A 427 -2.88 -12.49 -28.78
CA ALA A 427 -2.21 -12.06 -30.01
C ALA A 427 -1.89 -10.56 -29.94
N LEU A 428 -0.63 -10.20 -30.19
CA LEU A 428 -0.20 -8.81 -30.19
C LEU A 428 -0.77 -8.08 -31.42
N LEU A 429 -1.59 -7.05 -31.18
CA LEU A 429 -2.25 -6.27 -32.23
C LEU A 429 -1.45 -5.02 -32.61
N THR A 430 -0.76 -4.42 -31.64
CA THR A 430 0.15 -3.28 -31.82
C THR A 430 1.01 -3.02 -30.57
N PHE A 431 2.12 -2.28 -30.71
CA PHE A 431 2.81 -1.64 -29.60
C PHE A 431 3.22 -0.19 -29.96
N GLY A 432 3.40 0.66 -28.95
CA GLY A 432 3.74 2.08 -29.15
C GLY A 432 2.69 2.86 -29.94
N ALA A 433 1.43 2.40 -29.98
CA ALA A 433 0.36 3.08 -30.72
C ALA A 433 -0.22 4.26 -29.93
N ILE A 434 -0.44 5.40 -30.59
CA ILE A 434 -1.23 6.48 -30.02
C ILE A 434 -2.70 6.12 -30.23
N LEU A 435 -3.40 5.85 -29.14
CA LEU A 435 -4.80 5.43 -29.20
C LEU A 435 -5.70 6.59 -29.63
N ARG A 436 -6.65 6.28 -30.51
CA ARG A 436 -7.69 7.21 -30.93
C ARG A 436 -8.71 7.37 -29.79
N ILE A 437 -9.01 8.61 -29.44
CA ILE A 437 -9.97 8.96 -28.40
C ILE A 437 -11.22 9.54 -29.06
N ASN A 438 -12.39 8.99 -28.75
CA ASN A 438 -13.67 9.51 -29.22
C ASN A 438 -13.94 10.90 -28.60
N PRO A 439 -14.36 11.92 -29.39
CA PRO A 439 -14.78 13.23 -28.90
C PRO A 439 -15.71 13.21 -27.67
N GLU A 440 -16.64 12.26 -27.58
CA GLU A 440 -17.56 12.18 -26.43
C GLU A 440 -16.83 11.85 -25.13
N VAL A 441 -15.75 11.06 -25.20
CA VAL A 441 -14.90 10.73 -24.03
C VAL A 441 -14.03 11.93 -23.65
N LEU A 442 -13.65 12.78 -24.62
CA LEU A 442 -12.94 14.03 -24.34
C LEU A 442 -13.79 15.02 -23.53
N ASP A 443 -15.11 15.04 -23.76
CA ASP A 443 -16.04 15.90 -23.02
C ASP A 443 -16.30 15.42 -21.59
N LEU A 444 -16.38 14.10 -21.38
CA LEU A 444 -16.41 13.47 -20.05
C LEU A 444 -15.08 13.60 -19.31
N GLY A 445 -13.97 13.64 -20.06
CA GLY A 445 -12.60 13.65 -19.54
C GLY A 445 -12.02 15.04 -19.26
N ARG A 446 -12.79 16.13 -19.32
CA ARG A 446 -12.28 17.51 -19.11
C ARG A 446 -11.69 17.76 -17.72
N SER A 447 -12.00 16.90 -16.74
CA SER A 447 -11.40 16.89 -15.40
C SER A 447 -10.22 15.92 -15.24
N VAL A 448 -9.92 15.10 -16.26
CA VAL A 448 -8.88 14.05 -16.21
C VAL A 448 -7.53 14.65 -16.59
N GLN A 449 -6.57 14.56 -15.67
CA GLN A 449 -5.19 14.99 -15.93
C GLN A 449 -4.36 13.88 -16.60
N GLY A 450 -3.66 14.25 -17.67
CA GLY A 450 -2.64 13.41 -18.35
C GLY A 450 -3.14 12.62 -19.56
N ALA A 451 -2.38 12.67 -20.66
CA ALA A 451 -2.73 12.02 -21.92
C ALA A 451 -2.88 10.49 -21.80
N ARG A 452 -2.01 9.84 -21.01
CA ARG A 452 -2.06 8.38 -20.78
C ARG A 452 -3.28 7.94 -19.97
N THR A 453 -3.70 8.74 -18.98
CA THR A 453 -4.92 8.50 -18.18
C THR A 453 -6.17 8.61 -19.06
N LEU A 454 -6.23 9.64 -19.90
CA LEU A 454 -7.32 9.83 -20.86
C LEU A 454 -7.38 8.68 -21.90
N ALA A 455 -6.23 8.27 -22.42
CA ALA A 455 -6.14 7.13 -23.33
C ALA A 455 -6.59 5.83 -22.65
N ALA A 456 -6.21 5.60 -21.39
CA ALA A 456 -6.66 4.44 -20.62
C ALA A 456 -8.17 4.43 -20.40
N LEU A 457 -8.75 5.59 -20.04
CA LEU A 457 -10.18 5.75 -19.85
C LEU A 457 -10.95 5.45 -21.16
N ALA A 458 -10.49 6.01 -22.28
CA ALA A 458 -11.10 5.79 -23.60
C ALA A 458 -10.99 4.32 -24.04
N ALA A 459 -9.80 3.73 -23.92
CA ALA A 459 -9.54 2.34 -24.27
C ALA A 459 -10.36 1.36 -23.42
N SER A 460 -10.63 1.72 -22.16
CA SER A 460 -11.37 0.86 -21.24
C SER A 460 -12.82 0.57 -21.65
N GLN A 461 -13.38 1.33 -22.60
CA GLN A 461 -14.69 1.05 -23.21
C GLN A 461 -14.68 -0.24 -24.06
N PHE A 462 -13.51 -0.63 -24.57
CA PHE A 462 -13.34 -1.77 -25.48
C PHE A 462 -12.77 -3.02 -24.78
N GLY A 463 -12.33 -2.90 -23.53
CA GLY A 463 -11.83 -4.01 -22.72
C GLY A 463 -11.04 -3.54 -21.50
N PRO A 464 -10.46 -4.45 -20.70
CA PRO A 464 -9.70 -4.05 -19.52
C PRO A 464 -8.36 -3.42 -19.89
N VAL A 465 -7.95 -2.43 -19.10
CA VAL A 465 -6.73 -1.65 -19.32
C VAL A 465 -5.93 -1.56 -18.02
N LEU A 466 -4.62 -1.77 -18.09
CA LEU A 466 -3.67 -1.38 -17.05
C LEU A 466 -2.87 -0.17 -17.52
N LYS A 467 -2.86 0.87 -16.69
CA LYS A 467 -1.97 2.02 -16.82
C LYS A 467 -0.90 1.92 -15.74
N VAL A 468 0.34 2.14 -16.12
CA VAL A 468 1.46 2.37 -15.21
C VAL A 468 1.87 3.84 -15.29
N SER A 469 1.97 4.52 -14.14
CA SER A 469 2.51 5.87 -14.02
C SER A 469 4.03 5.85 -13.85
N GLU A 470 4.71 6.90 -14.28
CA GLU A 470 6.14 7.14 -13.95
C GLU A 470 6.31 7.39 -12.43
N ASP A 471 5.24 7.78 -11.75
CA ASP A 471 5.18 7.85 -10.28
C ASP A 471 5.04 6.48 -9.60
N GLY A 472 5.03 5.38 -10.36
CA GLY A 472 4.96 4.01 -9.84
C GLY A 472 3.55 3.47 -9.61
N TYR A 473 2.50 4.28 -9.80
CA TYR A 473 1.12 3.80 -9.64
C TYR A 473 0.71 2.81 -10.73
N VAL A 474 0.01 1.75 -10.34
CA VAL A 474 -0.69 0.86 -11.27
C VAL A 474 -2.19 1.08 -11.12
N THR A 475 -2.85 1.44 -12.23
CA THR A 475 -4.27 1.74 -12.25
C THR A 475 -4.99 0.83 -13.24
N MET A 476 -6.08 0.19 -12.81
CA MET A 476 -6.97 -0.56 -13.70
C MET A 476 -8.16 0.28 -14.13
N PHE A 477 -8.45 0.27 -15.43
CA PHE A 477 -9.66 0.85 -15.99
C PHE A 477 -10.53 -0.21 -16.67
N LEU A 478 -11.83 -0.09 -16.52
CA LEU A 478 -12.81 -0.95 -17.16
C LEU A 478 -14.13 -0.20 -17.38
N LYS A 479 -14.71 -0.32 -18.58
CA LYS A 479 -16.00 0.28 -18.97
C LYS A 479 -16.07 1.80 -18.69
N GLY A 480 -14.99 2.52 -19.00
CA GLY A 480 -14.91 3.97 -18.82
C GLY A 480 -14.80 4.42 -17.38
N ARG A 481 -14.33 3.56 -16.45
CA ARG A 481 -14.16 3.89 -15.04
C ARG A 481 -12.83 3.38 -14.51
N ARG A 482 -12.24 4.11 -13.55
CA ARG A 482 -11.15 3.60 -12.72
C ARG A 482 -11.73 2.59 -11.74
N VAL A 483 -11.16 1.37 -11.72
CA VAL A 483 -11.63 0.29 -10.84
C VAL A 483 -10.87 0.34 -9.52
N TRP A 484 -9.53 0.37 -9.60
CA TRP A 484 -8.62 0.46 -8.47
C TRP A 484 -7.29 1.11 -8.90
N GLU A 485 -6.51 1.53 -7.91
CA GLU A 485 -5.14 2.05 -8.03
C GLU A 485 -4.33 1.61 -6.80
N PHE A 486 -3.02 1.43 -6.96
CA PHE A 486 -2.09 1.24 -5.85
C PHE A 486 -0.71 1.81 -6.14
#